data_AF-A0A8X7TBG3-F1
#
_entry.id   AF-A0A8X7TBG3-F1
#
_cell.length_a   1.000
_cell.length_b   1.000
_cell.length_c   1.000
_cell.angle_alpha   90.00
_cell.angle_beta   90.00
_cell.angle_gamma   90.00
#
_symmetry.space_group_name_H-M   'P 1'
#
loop_
_entity.id
_entity.type
_entity.pdbx_description
1 polymer ?
#
loop_
_entity_poly.entity_id
_entity_poly.type
_entity_poly.pdbx_seq_one_letter_code
_entity_poly.pdbx_strand_id
1 'polypeptide(L)'
;MTVPKPVTLGVLALQGAFREHITYFKSVIQQSEEKYSSYSINIIAVRTKEELENCDALVIPGGESSSMSYIAERTNLLPHLYDFVSDESKSIWGTCAGLIFLAKEIKNAVENQTCLGGLDIQVSRNAFGRQVDSFEQNLDFSGFIPGCDNFPTVFIRAPVVTKILENEELGGSASDKVVRSKNHYVNKAPVEVLYKLHNYDGEKNELIVAVRQGRILGTSFHPELSDDNRFHQWFIDEFVL
;
A
#
# COMPACT_ATOMS: atom_id res chain seq x y z
N MET A 1 1.59 -16.48 33.76
CA MET A 1 2.00 -16.41 32.35
C MET A 1 0.86 -15.74 31.61
N THR A 2 1.09 -14.57 31.04
CA THR A 2 0.08 -13.87 30.21
C THR A 2 -0.01 -14.58 28.86
N VAL A 3 -1.23 -14.91 28.42
CA VAL A 3 -1.45 -15.48 27.08
C VAL A 3 -1.12 -14.39 26.05
N PRO A 4 -0.24 -14.64 25.06
CA PRO A 4 0.08 -13.64 24.04
C PRO A 4 -1.17 -13.22 23.25
N LYS A 5 -1.30 -11.93 22.95
CA LYS A 5 -2.42 -11.41 22.16
C LYS A 5 -2.29 -11.90 20.71
N PRO A 6 -3.28 -12.64 20.15
CA PRO A 6 -3.22 -13.07 18.76
C PRO A 6 -3.37 -11.85 17.84
N VAL A 7 -2.55 -11.80 16.78
CA VAL A 7 -2.63 -10.80 15.71
C VAL A 7 -2.36 -11.47 14.38
N THR A 8 -3.19 -11.24 13.38
CA THR A 8 -3.00 -11.81 12.03
C THR A 8 -2.74 -10.71 11.03
N LEU A 9 -1.58 -10.75 10.38
CA LEU A 9 -1.21 -9.89 9.26
C LEU A 9 -1.32 -10.68 7.95
N GLY A 10 -2.30 -10.30 7.14
CA GLY A 10 -2.50 -10.85 5.81
C GLY A 10 -1.62 -10.17 4.76
N VAL A 11 -1.23 -10.91 3.72
CA VAL A 11 -0.67 -10.36 2.48
C VAL A 11 -1.53 -10.86 1.32
N LEU A 12 -2.15 -9.95 0.59
CA LEU A 12 -3.02 -10.28 -0.54
C LEU A 12 -2.21 -11.02 -1.62
N ALA A 13 -2.62 -12.24 -1.93
CA ALA A 13 -1.88 -13.19 -2.75
C ALA A 13 -2.63 -13.58 -4.03
N LEU A 14 -3.32 -12.61 -4.65
CA LEU A 14 -3.98 -12.77 -5.94
C LEU A 14 -2.98 -12.70 -7.10
N GLN A 15 -2.01 -11.79 -6.99
CA GLN A 15 -0.93 -11.56 -7.95
C GLN A 15 0.18 -10.75 -7.25
N GLY A 16 1.42 -10.83 -7.73
CA GLY A 16 2.48 -9.90 -7.32
C GLY A 16 3.48 -10.45 -6.29
N ALA A 17 4.26 -9.56 -5.69
CA ALA A 17 5.39 -9.86 -4.81
C ALA A 17 4.97 -10.20 -3.36
N PHE A 18 3.91 -11.00 -3.19
CA PHE A 18 3.40 -11.34 -1.85
C PHE A 18 4.37 -12.23 -1.06
N ARG A 19 5.19 -13.05 -1.73
CA ARG A 19 6.11 -13.99 -1.08
C ARG A 19 7.25 -13.26 -0.40
N GLU A 20 7.75 -12.22 -1.05
CA GLU A 20 8.79 -11.33 -0.60
C GLU A 20 8.32 -10.62 0.67
N HIS A 21 7.15 -9.97 0.65
CA HIS A 21 6.55 -9.38 1.85
C HIS A 21 6.41 -10.37 3.02
N ILE A 22 5.88 -11.57 2.78
CA ILE A 22 5.74 -12.61 3.82
C ILE A 22 7.11 -12.99 4.40
N THR A 23 8.12 -13.12 3.55
CA THR A 23 9.48 -13.47 3.97
C THR A 23 10.07 -12.38 4.87
N TYR A 24 9.92 -11.11 4.49
CA TYR A 24 10.36 -9.98 5.30
C TYR A 24 9.66 -9.90 6.66
N PHE A 25 8.34 -10.04 6.71
CA PHE A 25 7.62 -10.02 7.99
C PHE A 25 8.05 -11.17 8.91
N LYS A 26 8.21 -12.38 8.36
CA LYS A 26 8.72 -13.53 9.14
C LYS A 26 10.13 -13.27 9.67
N SER A 27 11.00 -12.70 8.84
CA SER A 27 12.37 -12.32 9.22
C SER A 27 12.37 -11.30 10.37
N VAL A 28 11.56 -10.24 10.28
CA VAL A 28 11.40 -9.23 11.34
C VAL A 28 10.96 -9.86 12.66
N ILE A 29 9.91 -10.70 12.62
CA ILE A 29 9.37 -11.35 13.81
C ILE A 29 10.42 -12.25 14.45
N GLN A 30 11.14 -13.04 13.64
CA GLN A 30 12.20 -13.94 14.12
C GLN A 30 13.39 -13.18 14.73
N GLN A 31 13.79 -12.06 14.13
CA GLN A 31 14.91 -11.24 14.62
C GLN A 31 14.56 -10.44 15.88
N SER A 32 13.27 -10.22 16.14
CA SER A 32 12.77 -9.37 17.23
C SER A 32 11.84 -10.13 18.18
N GLU A 33 12.12 -11.42 18.43
CA GLU A 33 11.28 -12.32 19.23
C GLU A 33 11.00 -11.75 20.64
N GLU A 34 12.00 -11.20 21.30
CA GLU A 34 11.83 -10.58 22.63
C GLU A 34 10.88 -9.37 22.58
N LYS A 35 11.00 -8.53 21.55
CA LYS A 35 10.18 -7.33 21.35
C LYS A 35 8.71 -7.70 21.16
N TYR A 36 8.45 -8.77 20.42
CA TYR A 36 7.09 -9.23 20.10
C TYR A 36 6.55 -10.32 21.01
N SER A 37 7.24 -10.65 22.11
CA SER A 37 6.88 -11.74 23.02
C SER A 37 5.48 -11.65 23.66
N SER A 38 4.88 -10.46 23.71
CA SER A 38 3.51 -10.27 24.19
C SER A 38 2.44 -10.58 23.14
N TYR A 39 2.83 -10.87 21.90
CA TYR A 39 1.94 -11.09 20.78
C TYR A 39 2.20 -12.44 20.10
N SER A 40 1.14 -13.05 19.59
CA SER A 40 1.21 -14.22 18.71
C SER A 40 0.90 -13.75 17.29
N ILE A 41 1.93 -13.30 16.57
CA ILE A 41 1.79 -12.70 15.24
C ILE A 41 1.81 -13.79 14.16
N ASN A 42 0.70 -13.93 13.44
CA ASN A 42 0.55 -14.87 12.33
C ASN A 42 0.60 -14.13 10.99
N ILE A 43 1.43 -14.61 10.06
CA ILE A 43 1.55 -14.05 8.72
C ILE A 43 0.93 -15.02 7.70
N ILE A 44 -0.14 -14.59 7.02
CA ILE A 44 -0.85 -15.44 6.07
C ILE A 44 -0.92 -14.82 4.67
N ALA A 45 -0.92 -15.67 3.65
CA ALA A 45 -1.27 -15.28 2.30
C ALA A 45 -2.80 -15.29 2.15
N VAL A 46 -3.39 -14.21 1.65
CA VAL A 46 -4.84 -14.04 1.55
C VAL A 46 -5.29 -14.19 0.10
N ARG A 47 -6.14 -15.17 -0.18
CA ARG A 47 -6.74 -15.49 -1.48
C ARG A 47 -8.25 -15.64 -1.39
N THR A 48 -8.77 -15.95 -0.20
CA THR A 48 -10.20 -16.14 0.03
C THR A 48 -10.76 -15.16 1.04
N LYS A 49 -12.09 -15.11 1.11
CA LYS A 49 -12.84 -14.33 2.08
C LYS A 49 -12.50 -14.75 3.52
N GLU A 50 -12.48 -16.05 3.78
CA GLU A 50 -12.27 -16.60 5.12
C GLU A 50 -10.87 -16.26 5.63
N GLU A 51 -9.86 -16.27 4.76
CA GLU A 51 -8.51 -15.82 5.11
C GLU A 51 -8.50 -14.33 5.43
N LEU A 52 -9.21 -13.50 4.66
CA LEU A 52 -9.29 -12.06 4.86
C LEU A 52 -10.00 -11.69 6.17
N GLU A 53 -11.11 -12.36 6.51
CA GLU A 53 -11.89 -12.10 7.73
C GLU A 53 -11.08 -12.34 9.02
N ASN A 54 -10.08 -13.23 8.96
CA ASN A 54 -9.19 -13.51 10.09
C ASN A 54 -8.05 -12.49 10.24
N CYS A 55 -7.89 -11.54 9.32
CA CYS A 55 -6.81 -10.56 9.35
C CYS A 55 -7.15 -9.33 10.20
N ASP A 56 -6.19 -8.85 10.99
CA ASP A 56 -6.22 -7.56 11.68
C ASP A 56 -5.60 -6.44 10.82
N ALA A 57 -4.66 -6.83 9.95
CA ALA A 57 -4.05 -5.94 8.99
C ALA A 57 -3.81 -6.65 7.65
N LEU A 58 -3.73 -5.89 6.56
CA LEU A 58 -3.54 -6.41 5.21
C LEU A 58 -2.47 -5.62 4.46
N VAL A 59 -1.48 -6.32 3.89
CA VAL A 59 -0.61 -5.76 2.85
C VAL A 59 -1.14 -6.12 1.48
N ILE A 60 -1.25 -5.12 0.61
CA ILE A 60 -1.55 -5.27 -0.80
C ILE A 60 -0.24 -5.04 -1.57
N PRO A 61 0.38 -6.10 -2.11
CA PRO A 61 1.74 -6.03 -2.61
C PRO A 61 1.84 -5.31 -3.97
N GLY A 62 3.09 -5.04 -4.38
CA GLY A 62 3.41 -4.67 -5.75
C GLY A 62 3.11 -5.79 -6.76
N GLY A 63 3.00 -5.45 -8.04
CA GLY A 63 2.59 -6.38 -9.10
C GLY A 63 1.91 -5.65 -10.25
N GLU A 64 0.83 -6.23 -10.77
CA GLU A 64 -0.05 -5.57 -11.73
C GLU A 64 -1.46 -5.39 -11.16
N SER A 65 -1.75 -4.14 -10.78
CA SER A 65 -3.01 -3.64 -10.24
C SER A 65 -4.25 -4.07 -11.05
N SER A 66 -4.18 -4.08 -12.39
CA SER A 66 -5.32 -4.47 -13.23
C SER A 66 -5.64 -5.97 -13.16
N SER A 67 -4.60 -6.80 -13.07
CA SER A 67 -4.76 -8.24 -12.87
C SER A 67 -5.29 -8.54 -11.48
N MET A 68 -4.78 -7.83 -10.47
CA MET A 68 -5.26 -7.94 -9.09
C MET A 68 -6.74 -7.59 -8.97
N SER A 69 -7.18 -6.46 -9.54
CA SER A 69 -8.59 -6.05 -9.53
C SER A 69 -9.48 -7.06 -10.26
N TYR A 70 -9.04 -7.54 -11.43
CA TYR A 70 -9.77 -8.53 -12.20
C TYR A 70 -9.91 -9.88 -11.48
N ILE A 71 -8.85 -10.36 -10.82
CA ILE A 71 -8.89 -11.60 -10.04
C ILE A 71 -9.80 -11.43 -8.82
N ALA A 72 -9.73 -10.28 -8.13
CA ALA A 72 -10.60 -10.00 -6.98
C ALA A 72 -12.09 -10.02 -7.36
N GLU A 73 -12.45 -9.48 -8.53
CA GLU A 73 -13.82 -9.55 -9.06
C GLU A 73 -14.22 -10.98 -9.43
N ARG A 74 -13.39 -11.67 -10.20
CA ARG A 74 -13.64 -13.04 -10.68
C ARG A 74 -13.81 -14.06 -9.55
N THR A 75 -13.13 -13.83 -8.43
CA THR A 75 -13.18 -14.68 -7.23
C THR A 75 -14.21 -14.20 -6.20
N ASN A 76 -14.95 -13.13 -6.49
CA ASN A 76 -15.90 -12.49 -5.58
C ASN A 76 -15.25 -12.03 -4.24
N LEU A 77 -13.95 -11.76 -4.24
CA LEU A 77 -13.24 -11.21 -3.08
C LEU A 77 -13.36 -9.68 -3.00
N LEU A 78 -13.64 -9.00 -4.12
CA LEU A 78 -13.70 -7.54 -4.18
C LEU A 78 -14.66 -6.89 -3.16
N PRO A 79 -15.92 -7.38 -2.97
CA PRO A 79 -16.81 -6.81 -1.96
C PRO A 79 -16.23 -6.89 -0.54
N HIS A 80 -15.57 -8.00 -0.21
CA HIS A 80 -14.96 -8.20 1.11
C HIS A 80 -13.71 -7.32 1.32
N LEU A 81 -12.99 -7.01 0.24
CA LEU A 81 -11.91 -6.01 0.31
C LEU A 81 -12.45 -4.60 0.53
N TYR A 82 -13.61 -4.25 -0.06
CA TYR A 82 -14.27 -2.98 0.27
C TYR A 82 -14.68 -2.92 1.75
N ASP A 83 -15.26 -3.99 2.27
CA ASP A 83 -15.62 -4.08 3.70
C ASP A 83 -14.39 -3.93 4.60
N PHE A 84 -13.29 -4.62 4.26
CA PHE A 84 -12.02 -4.55 5.01
C PHE A 84 -11.41 -3.14 5.00
N VAL A 85 -11.45 -2.46 3.84
CA VAL A 85 -10.99 -1.05 3.72
C VAL A 85 -11.87 -0.09 4.52
N SER A 86 -13.15 -0.41 4.68
CA SER A 86 -14.12 0.44 5.37
C SER A 86 -14.10 0.27 6.90
N ASP A 87 -13.44 -0.77 7.40
CA ASP A 87 -13.31 -1.04 8.83
C ASP A 87 -12.14 -0.25 9.43
N GLU A 88 -12.46 0.82 10.15
CA GLU A 88 -11.48 1.72 10.79
C GLU A 88 -10.63 1.03 11.87
N SER A 89 -10.97 -0.19 12.30
CA SER A 89 -10.13 -0.99 13.20
C SER A 89 -9.00 -1.72 12.46
N LYS A 90 -9.11 -1.88 11.14
CA LYS A 90 -8.14 -2.58 10.30
C LYS A 90 -7.07 -1.63 9.80
N SER A 91 -5.92 -2.22 9.49
CA SER A 91 -4.76 -1.47 8.98
C SER A 91 -4.32 -2.03 7.65
N ILE A 92 -3.98 -1.15 6.71
CA ILE A 92 -3.72 -1.57 5.34
C ILE A 92 -2.46 -0.89 4.81
N TRP A 93 -1.63 -1.64 4.10
CA TRP A 93 -0.48 -1.10 3.40
C TRP A 93 -0.49 -1.52 1.93
N GLY A 94 -0.60 -0.53 1.02
CA GLY A 94 -0.44 -0.76 -0.40
C GLY A 94 0.95 -0.37 -0.89
N THR A 95 1.71 -1.32 -1.45
CA THR A 95 2.99 -1.07 -2.13
C THR A 95 2.82 -1.10 -3.64
N CYS A 96 3.34 -0.11 -4.35
CA CYS A 96 3.28 0.03 -5.81
C CYS A 96 1.87 -0.25 -6.40
N ALA A 97 1.61 -1.45 -6.93
CA ALA A 97 0.28 -1.85 -7.41
C ALA A 97 -0.81 -1.74 -6.33
N GLY A 98 -0.47 -2.03 -5.07
CA GLY A 98 -1.36 -1.84 -3.93
C GLY A 98 -1.72 -0.37 -3.66
N LEU A 99 -0.78 0.56 -3.88
CA LEU A 99 -1.08 1.99 -3.81
C LEU A 99 -2.10 2.40 -4.89
N ILE A 100 -1.94 1.91 -6.12
CA ILE A 100 -2.92 2.12 -7.20
C ILE A 100 -4.28 1.55 -6.78
N PHE A 101 -4.29 0.37 -6.18
CA PHE A 101 -5.53 -0.31 -5.81
C PHE A 101 -6.27 0.39 -4.66
N LEU A 102 -5.57 1.03 -3.73
CA LEU A 102 -6.14 1.81 -2.62
C LEU A 102 -6.50 3.26 -2.98
N ALA A 103 -6.11 3.75 -4.15
CA ALA A 103 -6.45 5.09 -4.59
C ALA A 103 -7.96 5.22 -4.84
N LYS A 104 -8.52 6.39 -4.53
CA LYS A 104 -9.91 6.73 -4.85
C LYS A 104 -10.10 7.03 -6.33
N GLU A 105 -9.06 7.58 -6.98
CA GLU A 105 -9.04 7.82 -8.41
C GLU A 105 -7.77 7.28 -9.07
N ILE A 106 -7.91 6.65 -10.24
CA ILE A 106 -6.80 6.18 -11.07
C ILE A 106 -6.83 6.93 -12.41
N LYS A 107 -5.76 7.68 -12.72
CA LYS A 107 -5.47 8.22 -14.05
C LYS A 107 -4.76 7.17 -14.92
N ASN A 108 -5.03 7.20 -16.22
CA ASN A 108 -4.49 6.25 -17.20
C ASN A 108 -4.81 4.79 -16.84
N ALA A 109 -5.99 4.56 -16.27
CA ALA A 109 -6.46 3.21 -15.98
C ALA A 109 -6.61 2.39 -17.27
N VAL A 110 -6.37 1.08 -17.17
CA VAL A 110 -6.73 0.16 -18.26
C VAL A 110 -8.21 -0.15 -18.21
N GLU A 111 -8.75 -0.65 -19.32
CA GLU A 111 -10.16 -1.02 -19.43
C GLU A 111 -10.55 -2.03 -18.34
N ASN A 112 -11.71 -1.82 -17.70
CA ASN A 112 -12.25 -2.63 -16.61
C ASN A 112 -11.38 -2.72 -15.34
N GLN A 113 -10.36 -1.87 -15.18
CA GLN A 113 -9.66 -1.76 -13.91
C GLN A 113 -10.57 -1.16 -12.84
N THR A 114 -10.50 -1.68 -11.61
CA THR A 114 -11.20 -1.13 -10.45
C THR A 114 -10.23 -0.84 -9.31
N CYS A 115 -10.67 -0.01 -8.37
CA CYS A 115 -9.93 0.36 -7.17
C CYS A 115 -10.81 0.26 -5.92
N LEU A 116 -10.16 -0.08 -4.81
CA LEU A 116 -10.74 -0.23 -3.48
C LEU A 116 -11.13 1.10 -2.84
N GLY A 117 -10.39 2.17 -3.13
CA GLY A 117 -10.43 3.38 -2.33
C GLY A 117 -9.78 3.17 -0.96
N GLY A 118 -10.07 4.08 -0.02
CA GLY A 118 -9.47 4.12 1.32
C GLY A 118 -8.42 5.22 1.47
N LEU A 119 -7.71 5.54 0.38
CA LEU A 119 -6.88 6.75 0.28
C LEU A 119 -7.57 7.78 -0.63
N ASP A 120 -7.86 8.97 -0.11
CA ASP A 120 -8.42 10.12 -0.82
C ASP A 120 -7.35 10.79 -1.70
N ILE A 121 -6.86 10.01 -2.67
CA ILE A 121 -5.80 10.40 -3.58
C ILE A 121 -6.17 9.99 -5.01
N GLN A 122 -5.62 10.74 -5.96
CA GLN A 122 -5.54 10.35 -7.36
C GLN A 122 -4.15 9.82 -7.64
N VAL A 123 -4.07 8.63 -8.24
CA VAL A 123 -2.82 7.99 -8.63
C VAL A 123 -2.76 7.86 -10.15
N SER A 124 -1.62 8.19 -10.75
CA SER A 124 -1.35 7.90 -12.15
C SER A 124 -0.45 6.69 -12.28
N ARG A 125 -0.83 5.76 -13.14
CA ARG A 125 -0.04 4.57 -13.47
C ARG A 125 1.16 4.95 -14.34
N ASN A 126 2.31 4.35 -14.07
CA ASN A 126 3.53 4.49 -14.88
C ASN A 126 3.86 5.96 -15.19
N ALA A 127 3.79 6.82 -14.17
CA ALA A 127 3.93 8.26 -14.34
C ALA A 127 5.38 8.72 -14.51
N PHE A 128 6.34 7.86 -14.15
CA PHE A 128 7.75 8.05 -14.47
C PHE A 128 7.92 7.79 -15.98
N GLY A 129 8.36 8.80 -16.74
CA GLY A 129 8.35 8.79 -18.21
C GLY A 129 9.12 7.63 -18.86
N ARG A 130 8.97 7.50 -20.20
CA ARG A 130 9.46 6.38 -21.05
C ARG A 130 10.96 6.05 -20.98
N GLN A 131 11.79 6.88 -20.34
CA GLN A 131 13.24 6.74 -20.35
C GLN A 131 13.82 6.14 -19.06
N VAL A 132 13.03 5.97 -17.99
CA VAL A 132 13.51 5.38 -16.73
C VAL A 132 12.41 4.50 -16.13
N ASP A 133 12.10 3.38 -16.79
CA ASP A 133 11.01 2.47 -16.37
C ASP A 133 11.27 1.83 -14.99
N SER A 134 12.53 1.77 -14.54
CA SER A 134 12.91 1.36 -13.19
C SER A 134 14.18 2.08 -12.76
N PHE A 135 14.27 2.45 -11.49
CA PHE A 135 15.49 2.98 -10.88
C PHE A 135 15.55 2.64 -9.40
N GLU A 136 16.75 2.73 -8.85
CA GLU A 136 17.03 2.52 -7.43
C GLU A 136 17.77 3.73 -6.88
N GLN A 137 17.39 4.16 -5.69
CA GLN A 137 18.09 5.22 -4.97
C GLN A 137 17.93 5.00 -3.48
N ASN A 138 18.97 5.33 -2.71
CA ASN A 138 18.83 5.37 -1.27
C ASN A 138 18.13 6.66 -0.85
N LEU A 139 17.04 6.52 -0.09
CA LEU A 139 16.22 7.63 0.38
C LEU A 139 16.22 7.69 1.91
N ASP A 140 16.05 8.89 2.45
CA ASP A 140 15.99 9.11 3.89
C ASP A 140 14.54 9.21 4.35
N PHE A 141 14.07 8.17 5.05
CA PHE A 141 12.72 8.13 5.62
C PHE A 141 12.72 8.36 7.14
N SER A 142 13.84 8.83 7.71
CA SER A 142 13.98 9.09 9.15
C SER A 142 12.98 10.11 9.70
N GLY A 143 12.39 10.94 8.82
CA GLY A 143 11.33 11.88 9.18
C GLY A 143 10.03 11.23 9.69
N PHE A 144 9.76 9.96 9.37
CA PHE A 144 8.59 9.23 9.87
C PHE A 144 8.88 7.79 10.33
N ILE A 145 10.03 7.21 9.96
CA ILE A 145 10.52 5.93 10.48
C ILE A 145 11.85 6.16 11.20
N PRO A 146 11.90 6.18 12.54
CA PRO A 146 13.14 6.42 13.27
C PRO A 146 14.28 5.50 12.84
N GLY A 147 15.43 6.08 12.48
CA GLY A 147 16.61 5.33 12.03
C GLY A 147 16.48 4.70 10.65
N CYS A 148 15.52 5.13 9.82
CA CYS A 148 15.38 4.72 8.42
C CYS A 148 16.07 5.69 7.45
N ASP A 149 17.29 6.11 7.78
CA ASP A 149 18.15 6.86 6.88
C ASP A 149 18.78 5.92 5.83
N ASN A 150 19.01 6.44 4.62
CA ASN A 150 19.70 5.73 3.53
C ASN A 150 19.06 4.35 3.21
N PHE A 151 17.73 4.28 3.13
CA PHE A 151 16.98 3.07 2.80
C PHE A 151 17.06 2.76 1.29
N PRO A 152 17.53 1.56 0.88
CA PRO A 152 17.56 1.17 -0.52
C PRO A 152 16.14 1.12 -1.11
N THR A 153 15.81 2.09 -1.96
CA THR A 153 14.45 2.25 -2.48
C THR A 153 14.38 1.86 -3.94
N VAL A 154 13.57 0.83 -4.24
CA VAL A 154 13.41 0.28 -5.60
C VAL A 154 12.09 0.76 -6.21
N PHE A 155 12.18 1.46 -7.34
CA PHE A 155 11.03 1.90 -8.14
C PHE A 155 10.98 1.08 -9.43
N ILE A 156 9.91 0.32 -9.64
CA ILE A 156 9.68 -0.46 -10.86
C ILE A 156 8.34 -0.05 -11.44
N ARG A 157 8.37 0.67 -12.56
CA ARG A 157 7.18 1.25 -13.23
C ARG A 157 6.25 1.92 -12.23
N ALA A 158 6.84 2.66 -11.30
CA ALA A 158 6.16 3.09 -10.09
C ALA A 158 4.97 4.02 -10.41
N PRO A 159 3.86 3.93 -9.66
CA PRO A 159 2.81 4.94 -9.70
C PRO A 159 3.24 6.23 -9.00
N VAL A 160 2.55 7.32 -9.31
CA VAL A 160 2.70 8.59 -8.58
C VAL A 160 1.35 9.07 -8.09
N VAL A 161 1.31 9.58 -6.86
CA VAL A 161 0.16 10.33 -6.35
C VAL A 161 0.15 11.71 -7.01
N THR A 162 -0.79 11.94 -7.93
CA THR A 162 -0.86 13.18 -8.71
C THR A 162 -1.71 14.27 -8.05
N LYS A 163 -2.62 13.89 -7.15
CA LYS A 163 -3.50 14.83 -6.45
C LYS A 163 -3.96 14.24 -5.11
N ILE A 164 -4.01 15.06 -4.08
CA ILE A 164 -4.76 14.78 -2.85
C ILE A 164 -6.20 15.28 -3.08
N LEU A 165 -7.19 14.42 -2.83
CA LEU A 165 -8.59 14.73 -3.08
C LEU A 165 -9.22 15.32 -1.83
N GLU A 166 -9.91 16.46 -1.98
CA GLU A 166 -10.73 17.03 -0.92
C GLU A 166 -12.14 16.43 -0.98
N ASN A 167 -12.81 16.33 0.18
CA ASN A 167 -14.10 15.65 0.32
C ASN A 167 -15.24 16.23 -0.55
N GLU A 168 -15.09 17.42 -1.13
CA GLU A 168 -16.14 18.13 -1.87
C GLU A 168 -15.98 18.15 -3.41
N GLU A 169 -14.87 17.65 -3.97
CA GLU A 169 -14.62 17.73 -5.43
C GLU A 169 -15.05 16.48 -6.22
N LEU A 170 -16.24 15.92 -5.96
CA LEU A 170 -16.84 14.87 -6.81
C LEU A 170 -17.49 15.44 -8.09
N GLY A 171 -16.90 16.49 -8.67
CA GLY A 171 -17.45 17.26 -9.80
C GLY A 171 -16.42 17.55 -10.89
N GLY A 172 -15.76 16.52 -11.42
CA GLY A 172 -14.79 16.66 -12.52
C GLY A 172 -15.31 16.08 -13.84
N SER A 173 -15.30 16.91 -14.89
CA SER A 173 -15.64 16.65 -16.30
C SER A 173 -15.05 15.35 -16.88
N ALA A 174 -15.86 14.62 -17.65
CA ALA A 174 -15.59 13.33 -18.28
C ALA A 174 -14.65 13.38 -19.50
N SER A 175 -13.51 14.06 -19.41
CA SER A 175 -12.55 14.15 -20.53
C SER A 175 -11.28 13.31 -20.37
N ASP A 176 -10.98 12.77 -19.19
CA ASP A 176 -9.82 11.89 -18.96
C ASP A 176 -10.27 10.48 -18.53
N LYS A 177 -9.54 9.44 -18.95
CA LYS A 177 -9.73 8.03 -18.52
C LYS A 177 -9.42 7.85 -17.03
N VAL A 178 -10.27 8.41 -16.19
CA VAL A 178 -10.19 8.34 -14.73
C VAL A 178 -11.17 7.27 -14.26
N VAL A 179 -10.63 6.23 -13.61
CA VAL A 179 -11.44 5.25 -12.88
C VAL A 179 -11.60 5.74 -11.45
N ARG A 180 -12.82 5.70 -10.91
CA ARG A 180 -13.12 6.02 -9.52
C ARG A 180 -13.49 4.77 -8.74
N SER A 181 -13.14 4.74 -7.46
CA SER A 181 -13.57 3.64 -6.60
C SER A 181 -15.09 3.61 -6.49
N LYS A 182 -15.66 2.40 -6.48
CA LYS A 182 -17.08 2.17 -6.20
C LYS A 182 -17.36 2.00 -4.70
N ASN A 183 -16.31 2.01 -3.87
CA ASN A 183 -16.46 2.00 -2.43
C ASN A 183 -16.96 3.37 -1.96
N HIS A 184 -18.03 3.38 -1.18
CA HIS A 184 -18.60 4.61 -0.63
C HIS A 184 -17.97 5.03 0.71
N TYR A 185 -16.97 4.27 1.19
CA TYR A 185 -16.21 4.63 2.38
C TYR A 185 -15.56 6.01 2.24
N VAL A 186 -15.72 6.81 3.29
CA VAL A 186 -15.09 8.13 3.44
C VAL A 186 -14.16 8.06 4.63
N ASN A 187 -12.86 8.14 4.36
CA ASN A 187 -11.84 8.14 5.40
C ASN A 187 -11.79 9.53 6.03
N LYS A 188 -12.17 9.63 7.31
CA LYS A 188 -12.26 10.92 8.02
C LYS A 188 -10.89 11.49 8.40
N ALA A 189 -9.83 10.68 8.37
CA ALA A 189 -8.49 11.15 8.65
C ALA A 189 -7.98 12.04 7.50
N PRO A 190 -7.17 13.06 7.77
CA PRO A 190 -6.51 13.83 6.71
C PRO A 190 -5.49 12.96 5.98
N VAL A 191 -5.27 13.24 4.70
CA VAL A 191 -4.16 12.61 3.97
C VAL A 191 -2.86 13.32 4.36
N GLU A 192 -1.93 12.56 4.90
CA GLU A 192 -0.58 12.97 5.27
C GLU A 192 0.40 12.55 4.17
N VAL A 193 1.15 13.51 3.62
CA VAL A 193 2.25 13.22 2.70
C VAL A 193 3.50 12.92 3.53
N LEU A 194 3.90 11.65 3.55
CA LEU A 194 5.06 11.19 4.32
C LEU A 194 6.37 11.46 3.58
N TYR A 195 6.37 11.32 2.24
CA TYR A 195 7.58 11.54 1.46
C TYR A 195 7.29 12.03 0.05
N LYS A 196 8.10 13.00 -0.39
CA LYS A 196 8.17 13.49 -1.76
C LYS A 196 9.55 13.20 -2.34
N LEU A 197 9.58 12.56 -3.51
CA LEU A 197 10.77 12.38 -4.29
C LEU A 197 11.05 13.66 -5.09
N HIS A 198 12.27 14.19 -4.97
CA HIS A 198 12.68 15.43 -5.63
C HIS A 198 13.68 15.14 -6.76
N ASN A 199 13.59 15.90 -7.85
CA ASN A 199 14.59 15.97 -8.92
C ASN A 199 14.99 14.63 -9.56
N TYR A 200 14.09 13.65 -9.62
CA TYR A 200 14.42 12.31 -10.14
C TYR A 200 14.72 12.31 -11.65
N ASP A 201 14.15 13.26 -12.40
CA ASP A 201 14.30 13.45 -13.85
C ASP A 201 15.25 14.62 -14.20
N GLY A 202 15.90 15.21 -13.20
CA GLY A 202 16.69 16.43 -13.37
C GLY A 202 15.85 17.71 -13.53
N GLU A 203 14.52 17.61 -13.50
CA GLU A 203 13.61 18.74 -13.43
C GLU A 203 13.24 19.04 -11.97
N LYS A 204 12.73 20.25 -11.68
CA LYS A 204 12.27 20.63 -10.34
C LYS A 204 10.89 20.04 -9.99
N ASN A 205 10.67 18.78 -10.34
CA ASN A 205 9.42 18.08 -10.07
C ASN A 205 9.48 17.40 -8.69
N GLU A 206 8.36 17.47 -7.96
CA GLU A 206 8.15 16.74 -6.72
C GLU A 206 7.09 15.67 -6.95
N LEU A 207 7.44 14.41 -6.69
CA LEU A 207 6.50 13.29 -6.79
C LEU A 207 6.17 12.77 -5.40
N ILE A 208 4.90 12.72 -5.05
CA ILE A 208 4.46 12.09 -3.81
C ILE A 208 4.55 10.57 -3.97
N VAL A 209 5.39 9.94 -3.13
CA VAL A 209 5.69 8.49 -3.21
C VAL A 209 5.42 7.73 -1.91
N ALA A 210 5.08 8.44 -0.82
CA ALA A 210 4.57 7.82 0.41
C ALA A 210 3.49 8.71 1.03
N VAL A 211 2.35 8.12 1.39
CA VAL A 211 1.21 8.77 2.01
C VAL A 211 0.61 7.91 3.12
N ARG A 212 -0.01 8.55 4.10
CA ARG A 212 -0.81 7.91 5.15
C ARG A 212 -2.18 8.59 5.22
N GLN A 213 -3.23 7.83 5.46
CA GLN A 213 -4.53 8.39 5.84
C GLN A 213 -5.15 7.50 6.92
N GLY A 214 -5.01 7.94 8.17
CA GLY A 214 -5.40 7.13 9.33
C GLY A 214 -4.57 5.85 9.43
N ARG A 215 -5.22 4.68 9.33
CA ARG A 215 -4.58 3.35 9.40
C ARG A 215 -4.20 2.77 8.04
N ILE A 216 -4.32 3.56 6.97
CA ILE A 216 -3.97 3.14 5.60
C ILE A 216 -2.68 3.83 5.17
N LEU A 217 -1.69 3.03 4.79
CA LEU A 217 -0.39 3.43 4.28
C LEU A 217 -0.31 3.12 2.78
N GLY A 218 0.24 4.04 2.00
CA GLY A 218 0.48 3.85 0.58
C GLY A 218 1.89 4.26 0.18
N THR A 219 2.62 3.39 -0.50
CA THR A 219 3.98 3.67 -1.01
C THR A 219 4.11 3.30 -2.48
N SER A 220 4.77 4.14 -3.28
CA SER A 220 4.96 3.93 -4.72
C SER A 220 6.08 2.93 -5.05
N PHE A 221 6.98 2.66 -4.11
CA PHE A 221 8.15 1.82 -4.27
C PHE A 221 7.95 0.42 -3.67
N HIS A 222 8.95 -0.43 -3.86
CA HIS A 222 8.98 -1.84 -3.46
C HIS A 222 9.96 -2.09 -2.30
N PRO A 223 9.56 -1.83 -1.04
CA PRO A 223 10.43 -2.11 0.11
C PRO A 223 10.72 -3.61 0.26
N GLU A 224 9.87 -4.48 -0.25
CA GLU A 224 10.05 -5.94 -0.29
C GLU A 224 11.16 -6.42 -1.24
N LEU A 225 11.66 -5.53 -2.10
CA LEU A 225 12.80 -5.79 -3.00
C LEU A 225 14.10 -5.19 -2.48
N SER A 226 14.06 -4.43 -1.38
CA SER A 226 15.26 -3.98 -0.68
C SER A 226 15.81 -5.10 0.19
N ASP A 227 17.10 -5.09 0.54
CA ASP A 227 17.67 -6.00 1.56
C ASP A 227 17.43 -5.48 3.01
N ASP A 228 16.44 -4.61 3.19
CA ASP A 228 16.22 -3.83 4.42
C ASP A 228 14.79 -3.98 4.93
N ASN A 229 14.64 -4.41 6.18
CA ASN A 229 13.35 -4.73 6.78
C ASN A 229 12.75 -3.61 7.63
N ARG A 230 13.37 -2.41 7.68
CA ARG A 230 12.91 -1.28 8.52
C ARG A 230 11.47 -0.86 8.22
N PHE A 231 11.03 -0.88 6.96
CA PHE A 231 9.63 -0.59 6.61
C PHE A 231 8.65 -1.65 7.13
N HIS A 232 8.98 -2.94 7.00
CA HIS A 232 8.13 -4.02 7.49
C HIS A 232 8.06 -4.03 9.00
N GLN A 233 9.18 -3.76 9.68
CA GLN A 233 9.21 -3.60 11.13
C GLN A 233 8.37 -2.40 11.57
N TRP A 234 8.55 -1.24 10.93
CA TRP A 234 7.76 -0.06 11.22
C TRP A 234 6.26 -0.28 11.00
N PHE A 235 5.87 -0.98 9.92
CA PHE A 235 4.47 -1.30 9.70
C PHE A 235 3.90 -2.19 10.81
N ILE A 236 4.64 -3.20 11.28
CA ILE A 236 4.22 -4.00 12.45
C ILE A 236 4.03 -3.09 13.67
N ASP A 237 5.03 -2.28 13.97
CA ASP A 237 5.06 -1.50 15.21
C ASP A 237 4.02 -0.38 15.25
N GLU A 238 3.80 0.33 14.15
CA GLU A 238 2.97 1.54 14.07
C GLU A 238 1.52 1.24 13.65
N PHE A 239 1.31 0.20 12.83
CA PHE A 239 0.01 -0.09 12.25
C PHE A 239 -0.60 -1.41 12.75
N VAL A 240 0.18 -2.39 13.20
CA VAL A 240 -0.38 -3.71 13.52
C VAL A 240 -0.57 -3.93 15.02
N LEU A 241 0.35 -3.46 15.86
CA LEU A 241 0.38 -3.73 17.32
C LEU A 241 -0.20 -2.58 18.16
#